data_AF-A0A2D8N9W3-F1
#
_entry.id   AF-A0A2D8N9W3-F1
#
_cell.length_a   1.000
_cell.length_b   1.000
_cell.length_c   1.000
_cell.angle_alpha   90.00
_cell.angle_beta   90.00
_cell.angle_gamma   90.00
#
_symmetry.space_group_name_H-M   'P 1'
#
loop_
_entity.id
_entity.type
_entity.pdbx_description
1 polymer ?
#
loop_
_entity_poly.entity_id
_entity_poly.type
_entity_poly.pdbx_seq_one_letter_code
_entity_poly.pdbx_strand_id
1 'polypeptide(L)' 'MINKKNIILLLLTINFSCNMSQKSDNSTINALIETNKGEIITELFFKQTPVTVANFISLSEGDNKEVSEQYKGKN' A
#
# COMPACT_ATOMS: atom_id res chain seq x y z
N MET A 1 11.09 -19.04 -50.70
CA MET A 1 9.63 -19.27 -50.75
C MET A 1 9.15 -19.42 -49.31
N ILE A 2 8.47 -18.41 -48.76
CA ILE A 2 8.07 -18.40 -47.35
C ILE A 2 6.90 -19.38 -47.18
N ASN A 3 7.10 -20.40 -46.35
CA ASN A 3 6.13 -21.47 -46.14
C ASN A 3 4.93 -20.94 -45.36
N LYS A 4 3.70 -21.16 -45.84
CA LYS A 4 2.45 -20.70 -45.15
C LYS A 4 2.40 -21.16 -43.69
N LYS A 5 2.92 -22.35 -43.39
CA LYS A 5 3.07 -22.87 -42.02
C LYS A 5 3.95 -21.99 -41.12
N ASN A 6 5.02 -21.43 -41.67
CA ASN A 6 5.96 -20.58 -40.94
C ASN A 6 5.35 -19.18 -40.67
N ILE A 7 4.50 -18.69 -41.57
CA ILE A 7 3.73 -17.44 -41.34
C ILE A 7 2.70 -17.65 -40.22
N ILE A 8 1.99 -18.79 -40.21
CA ILE A 8 1.02 -19.12 -39.17
C ILE A 8 1.71 -19.25 -37.81
N LEU A 9 2.90 -19.88 -37.76
CA LEU A 9 3.67 -20.03 -36.53
C LEU A 9 4.16 -18.68 -35.96
N LEU A 10 4.54 -17.74 -36.83
CA LEU A 10 4.97 -16.39 -36.44
C LEU A 10 3.81 -15.52 -35.93
N LEU A 11 2.58 -15.72 -36.44
CA LEU A 11 1.37 -15.03 -35.98
C LEU A 11 0.90 -15.49 -34.59
N LEU A 12 1.24 -16.71 -34.17
CA LEU A 12 0.90 -17.21 -32.84
C LEU A 12 1.76 -16.58 -31.72
N THR A 13 3.00 -16.19 -32.02
CA THR A 13 3.93 -15.71 -31.00
C THR A 13 3.72 -14.24 -30.59
N ILE A 14 2.94 -13.46 -31.35
CA ILE A 14 2.78 -12.01 -31.12
C ILE A 14 1.76 -11.66 -30.01
N ASN A 15 1.07 -12.65 -29.45
CA ASN A 15 0.02 -12.44 -28.44
C ASN A 15 0.50 -12.48 -26.97
N PHE A 16 1.80 -12.69 -26.71
CA PHE A 16 2.37 -12.72 -25.34
C PHE A 16 2.90 -11.36 -24.86
N SER A 17 2.42 -10.25 -25.39
CA SER A 17 2.74 -8.93 -24.81
C SER A 17 1.93 -8.74 -23.53
N CYS A 18 2.49 -9.16 -22.40
CA CYS A 18 1.96 -8.87 -21.08
C CYS A 18 2.10 -7.36 -20.83
N ASN A 19 0.98 -6.63 -20.79
CA ASN A 19 0.96 -5.24 -20.34
C ASN A 19 1.26 -5.23 -18.84
N MET A 20 2.52 -5.01 -18.48
CA MET A 20 2.90 -4.69 -17.10
C MET A 20 2.35 -3.29 -16.80
N SER A 21 1.08 -3.20 -16.41
CA SER A 21 0.56 -1.97 -15.85
C SER A 21 1.32 -1.72 -14.56
N GLN A 22 2.20 -0.72 -14.57
CA GLN A 22 2.70 -0.15 -13.33
C GLN A 22 1.49 0.48 -12.65
N LYS A 23 0.85 -0.29 -11.77
CA LYS A 23 -0.22 0.21 -10.92
C LYS A 23 0.45 1.23 -10.02
N SER A 24 0.29 2.52 -10.34
CA SER A 24 0.64 3.57 -9.40
C SER A 24 -0.24 3.35 -8.18
N ASP A 25 0.39 2.90 -7.11
CA ASP A 25 -0.30 2.71 -5.85
C ASP A 25 -0.59 4.10 -5.27
N ASN A 26 -1.74 4.66 -5.63
CA ASN A 26 -2.23 5.94 -5.13
C ASN A 26 -2.92 5.78 -3.76
N SER A 27 -2.58 4.74 -3.00
CA SER A 27 -3.05 4.60 -1.63
C SER A 27 -2.54 5.76 -0.78
N THR A 28 -3.46 6.30 0.01
CA THR A 28 -3.25 7.31 1.04
C THR A 28 -3.85 6.75 2.33
N ILE A 29 -3.17 6.99 3.45
CA ILE A 29 -3.65 6.64 4.79
C ILE A 29 -3.95 7.96 5.50
N ASN A 30 -5.14 8.11 6.09
CA ASN A 30 -5.51 9.29 6.86
C ASN A 30 -5.85 8.91 8.30
N ALA A 31 -5.60 9.82 9.23
CA ALA A 31 -6.09 9.72 10.60
C ALA A 31 -7.17 10.77 10.86
N LEU A 32 -8.27 10.34 11.48
CA LEU A 32 -9.28 11.21 12.07
C LEU A 32 -8.95 11.36 13.56
N ILE A 33 -8.68 12.59 14.00
CA ILE A 33 -8.40 12.90 15.39
C ILE A 33 -9.58 13.68 15.93
N GLU A 34 -10.38 13.02 16.76
CA GLU A 34 -11.50 13.64 17.46
C GLU A 34 -10.99 14.40 18.68
N THR A 35 -11.27 15.70 18.74
CA THR A 35 -10.94 16.55 19.89
C THR A 35 -12.20 17.20 20.43
N ASN A 36 -12.15 17.72 21.65
CA ASN A 36 -13.23 18.53 22.21
C ASN A 36 -13.43 19.89 21.49
N LYS A 37 -12.58 20.23 20.52
CA LYS A 37 -12.67 21.43 19.67
C LYS A 37 -13.07 21.11 18.23
N GLY A 38 -13.37 19.86 17.94
CA GLY A 38 -13.74 19.38 16.61
C GLY A 38 -12.77 18.34 16.07
N GLU A 39 -12.99 17.97 14.82
CA GLU A 39 -12.27 16.92 14.12
C GLU A 39 -11.06 17.48 13.36
N ILE A 40 -9.95 16.74 13.37
CA ILE A 40 -8.77 17.02 12.56
C ILE A 40 -8.54 15.81 11.66
N ILE A 41 -8.47 16.05 10.34
CA ILE A 41 -8.14 15.02 9.35
C ILE A 41 -6.72 15.27 8.86
N THR A 42 -5.85 14.26 8.97
CA THR A 42 -4.44 14.37 8.56
C THR A 42 -4.02 13.17 7.70
N GLU A 43 -3.22 13.44 6.66
CA GLU A 43 -2.61 12.40 5.82
C GLU A 43 -1.32 11.87 6.47
N LEU A 44 -1.17 10.55 6.51
CA LEU A 44 -0.01 9.84 7.01
C LEU A 44 0.90 9.40 5.84
N PHE A 45 2.11 9.94 5.84
CA PHE A 45 3.10 9.80 4.77
C PHE A 45 3.89 8.47 4.82
N PHE A 46 3.19 7.33 4.74
CA PHE A 46 3.81 6.00 4.90
C PHE A 46 4.90 5.69 3.86
N LYS A 47 4.82 6.29 2.66
CA LYS A 47 5.83 6.14 1.61
C LYS A 47 7.15 6.83 1.97
N GLN A 48 7.09 7.91 2.76
CA GLN A 48 8.26 8.67 3.18
C GLN A 48 8.78 8.22 4.56
N THR A 49 7.87 7.93 5.49
CA THR A 49 8.20 7.63 6.89
C THR A 49 7.47 6.37 7.41
N PRO A 50 7.72 5.19 6.82
CA PRO A 50 6.93 3.97 7.08
C PRO A 50 6.94 3.54 8.55
N VAL A 51 8.11 3.60 9.21
CA VAL A 51 8.24 3.21 10.63
C VAL A 51 7.47 4.17 11.55
N THR A 52 7.53 5.47 11.27
CA THR A 52 6.81 6.47 12.05
C THR A 52 5.30 6.31 11.91
N VAL A 53 4.81 6.09 10.68
CA VAL A 53 3.38 5.85 10.44
C VAL A 53 2.90 4.57 11.10
N ALA A 54 3.67 3.48 11.01
CA ALA A 54 3.34 2.22 11.69
C ALA A 54 3.30 2.39 13.23
N ASN A 55 4.25 3.12 13.80
CA ASN A 55 4.25 3.42 15.24
C ASN A 55 3.03 4.26 15.66
N PHE A 56 2.66 5.27 14.87
CA PHE A 56 1.48 6.11 15.15
C PHE A 56 0.19 5.27 15.09
N ILE A 57 0.00 4.48 14.04
CA ILE A 57 -1.20 3.63 13.87
C ILE A 57 -1.29 2.63 15.02
N SER A 58 -0.22 1.89 15.29
CA SER A 58 -0.25 0.85 16.33
C SER A 58 -0.52 1.37 17.74
N LEU A 59 0.00 2.57 18.07
CA LEU A 59 -0.33 3.24 19.32
C LEU A 59 -1.81 3.68 19.37
N SER A 60 -2.35 4.11 18.23
CA SER A 60 -3.75 4.57 18.11
C SER A 60 -4.75 3.41 18.16
N GLU A 61 -4.38 2.25 17.62
CA GLU A 61 -5.19 1.02 17.61
C GLU A 61 -5.02 0.18 18.89
N GLY A 62 -4.02 0.49 19.72
CA GLY A 62 -3.77 -0.21 20.99
C GLY A 62 -3.10 -1.58 20.83
N ASP A 63 -2.45 -1.86 19.70
CA ASP A 63 -1.77 -3.13 19.41
C ASP A 63 -0.23 -3.05 19.51
N ASN A 64 0.31 -1.87 19.82
CA ASN A 64 1.74 -1.65 19.95
C ASN A 64 2.34 -2.45 21.13
N LYS A 65 3.31 -3.33 20.82
CA LYS A 65 3.96 -4.22 21.80
C LYS A 65 5.04 -3.52 22.63
N GLU A 66 5.58 -2.43 22.13
CA GLU A 66 6.73 -1.70 22.68
C GLU A 66 6.28 -0.42 23.38
N VAL A 67 5.30 -0.56 24.28
CA VAL A 67 4.81 0.53 25.13
C VAL A 67 5.49 0.50 26.50
N SER A 68 5.49 1.65 27.19
CA SER A 68 5.96 1.73 28.57
C SER A 68 5.21 0.73 29.46
N GLU A 69 5.88 0.20 30.48
CA GLU A 69 5.37 -0.90 31.32
C GLU A 69 3.96 -0.63 31.88
N GLN A 70 3.67 0.62 32.24
CA GLN A 70 2.37 1.04 32.77
C GLN A 70 1.19 0.92 31.79
N TYR A 71 1.47 0.74 30.49
CA TYR A 71 0.48 0.59 29.42
C TYR A 71 0.44 -0.82 28.84
N LYS A 72 1.33 -1.73 29.24
CA LYS A 72 1.31 -3.12 28.75
C LYS A 72 0.02 -3.83 29.19
N GLY A 73 -0.62 -4.52 28.24
CA GLY A 73 -1.86 -5.28 28.46
C GLY A 73 -3.10 -4.42 28.72
N LYS A 74 -3.02 -3.11 28.47
CA LYS A 74 -4.17 -2.19 28.51
C LYS A 74 -4.58 -1.87 27.08
N ASN A 75 -5.67 -2.50 26.63
CA ASN A 75 -6.29 -2.27 25.34
C ASN A 75 -7.71 -1.75 25.56
#